data_AF-A0A2D5C9B2-F1
#
_entry.id   AF-A0A2D5C9B2-F1
#
_cell.length_a   1.000
_cell.length_b   1.000
_cell.length_c   1.000
_cell.angle_alpha   90.00
_cell.angle_beta   90.00
_cell.angle_gamma   90.00
#
_symmetry.space_group_name_H-M   'P 1'
#
loop_
_entity.id
_entity.type
_entity.pdbx_description
1 polymer ?
#
loop_
_entity_poly.entity_id
_entity_poly.type
_entity_poly.pdbx_seq_one_letter_code
_entity_poly.pdbx_strand_id
1 'polypeptide(L)'
;FQLFDVDFHDIDFQSKGTDQSQNTTLTKKFIKSDFNITTTTVKNAKIKIRAFDTLGPAFVEFNNRILKIHTYSDQENKSSIELTDGLLYPVKVTPEGKRTMIFEDYLRGLK
;
A
#
# COMPACT_ATOMS: atom_id res chain seq x y z
N PHE A 1 -15.85 -29.53 11.65
CA PHE A 1 -14.97 -29.17 10.52
C PHE A 1 -15.02 -30.31 9.53
N GLN A 2 -15.87 -30.22 8.50
CA GLN A 2 -15.97 -31.24 7.45
C GLN A 2 -15.02 -30.81 6.33
N LEU A 3 -13.92 -31.56 6.23
CA LEU A 3 -12.87 -31.40 5.25
C LEU A 3 -13.34 -32.13 3.99
N PHE A 4 -13.55 -31.40 2.90
CA PHE A 4 -13.73 -31.86 1.52
C PHE A 4 -13.88 -33.39 1.32
N ASP A 5 -15.12 -33.91 1.41
CA ASP A 5 -15.47 -35.22 0.83
C ASP A 5 -15.64 -35.04 -0.68
N VAL A 6 -14.52 -34.98 -1.41
CA VAL A 6 -14.56 -35.13 -2.86
C VAL A 6 -14.39 -36.62 -3.13
N ASP A 7 -15.47 -37.30 -3.53
CA ASP A 7 -15.41 -38.70 -3.89
C ASP A 7 -14.55 -38.84 -5.16
N PHE A 8 -13.44 -39.57 -5.05
CA PHE A 8 -12.49 -39.74 -6.16
C PHE A 8 -13.14 -40.38 -7.40
N HIS A 9 -14.28 -41.05 -7.24
CA HIS A 9 -15.05 -41.66 -8.31
C HIS A 9 -15.77 -40.64 -9.22
N ASP A 10 -15.96 -39.40 -8.78
CA ASP A 10 -16.63 -38.34 -9.55
C ASP A 10 -15.64 -37.49 -10.39
N ILE A 11 -14.34 -37.82 -10.36
CA ILE A 11 -13.35 -37.13 -11.20
C ILE A 11 -13.36 -37.79 -12.59
N ASP A 12 -13.88 -37.07 -13.58
CA ASP A 12 -13.87 -37.50 -14.97
C ASP A 12 -12.48 -37.29 -15.61
N PHE A 13 -11.75 -38.39 -15.80
CA PHE A 13 -10.45 -38.42 -16.48
C PHE A 13 -10.56 -38.68 -18.00
N GLN A 14 -11.76 -38.92 -18.52
CA GLN A 14 -11.99 -39.29 -19.92
C GLN A 14 -12.45 -38.10 -20.77
N SER A 15 -13.02 -37.06 -20.16
CA SER A 15 -13.27 -35.81 -20.88
C SER A 15 -11.97 -35.06 -21.20
N LYS A 16 -11.94 -34.42 -22.38
CA LYS A 16 -10.91 -33.43 -22.66
C LYS A 16 -11.14 -32.24 -21.74
N GLY A 17 -10.12 -31.88 -20.95
CA GLY A 17 -10.13 -30.69 -20.13
C GLY A 17 -10.46 -29.44 -20.96
N THR A 18 -11.27 -28.55 -20.39
CA THR A 18 -11.58 -27.25 -21.01
C THR A 18 -10.43 -26.29 -20.75
N ASP A 19 -10.00 -25.54 -21.78
CA ASP A 19 -9.04 -24.46 -21.60
C ASP A 19 -9.61 -23.41 -20.64
N GLN A 20 -8.94 -23.19 -19.51
CA GLN A 20 -9.20 -22.00 -18.70
C GLN A 20 -8.63 -20.80 -19.45
N SER A 21 -9.51 -19.97 -20.02
CA SER A 21 -9.11 -18.66 -20.56
C SER A 21 -8.69 -17.75 -19.40
N GLN A 22 -7.47 -17.91 -18.91
CA GLN A 22 -6.96 -17.07 -17.84
C GLN A 22 -6.59 -15.70 -18.40
N ASN A 23 -7.18 -14.65 -17.83
CA ASN A 23 -6.66 -13.29 -17.98
C ASN A 23 -5.32 -13.23 -17.26
N THR A 24 -4.23 -13.42 -17.99
CA THR A 24 -2.88 -13.36 -17.44
C THR A 24 -2.50 -11.91 -17.18
N THR A 25 -2.21 -11.57 -15.92
CA THR A 25 -1.66 -10.26 -15.56
C THR A 25 -0.16 -10.39 -15.36
N LEU A 26 0.61 -9.60 -16.11
CA LEU A 26 2.06 -9.54 -15.94
C LEU A 26 2.40 -8.56 -14.81
N THR A 27 3.35 -8.95 -13.97
CA THR A 27 3.96 -8.04 -13.01
C THR A 27 5.10 -7.28 -13.67
N LYS A 28 5.41 -6.09 -13.14
CA LYS A 28 6.57 -5.29 -13.58
C LYS A 28 7.42 -4.93 -12.37
N LYS A 29 8.71 -4.72 -12.61
CA LYS A 29 9.61 -4.18 -11.60
C LYS A 29 9.15 -2.77 -11.20
N PHE A 30 9.11 -2.48 -9.91
CA PHE A 30 8.75 -1.16 -9.39
C PHE A 30 9.84 -0.13 -9.69
N ILE A 31 9.41 1.06 -10.10
CA ILE A 31 10.25 2.25 -10.31
C ILE A 31 9.95 3.30 -9.25
N LYS A 32 10.81 4.31 -9.11
CA LYS A 32 10.69 5.34 -8.06
C LYS A 32 9.32 6.03 -8.05
N SER A 33 8.72 6.29 -9.20
CA SER A 33 7.41 6.93 -9.29
C SER A 33 6.26 6.05 -8.78
N ASP A 34 6.41 4.71 -8.75
CA ASP A 34 5.37 3.82 -8.23
C ASP A 34 5.16 4.03 -6.72
N PHE A 35 6.21 4.44 -6.00
CA PHE A 35 6.18 4.76 -4.56
C PHE A 35 5.63 6.15 -4.25
N ASN A 36 5.46 7.02 -5.25
CA ASN A 36 4.92 8.36 -5.05
C ASN A 36 3.40 8.30 -4.80
N ILE A 37 2.94 8.98 -3.74
CA ILE A 37 1.53 9.08 -3.37
C ILE A 37 0.98 10.51 -3.39
N THR A 38 1.78 11.53 -3.74
CA THR A 38 1.39 12.96 -3.70
C THR A 38 0.10 13.24 -4.48
N THR A 39 -0.04 12.68 -5.68
CA THR A 39 -1.19 12.91 -6.56
C THR A 39 -2.14 11.72 -6.62
N THR A 40 -2.15 10.88 -5.57
CA THR A 40 -2.98 9.68 -5.51
C THR A 40 -4.15 9.83 -4.54
N THR A 41 -5.21 9.07 -4.80
CA THR A 41 -6.34 8.97 -3.87
C THR A 41 -5.92 8.31 -2.55
N VAL A 42 -6.61 8.65 -1.46
CA VAL A 42 -6.36 8.09 -0.12
C VAL A 42 -6.39 6.56 -0.16
N LYS A 43 -7.35 5.96 -0.89
CA LYS A 43 -7.45 4.50 -1.04
C LYS A 43 -6.17 3.91 -1.66
N ASN A 44 -5.68 4.50 -2.75
CA ASN A 44 -4.49 4.01 -3.43
C ASN A 44 -3.23 4.27 -2.61
N ALA A 45 -3.14 5.41 -1.93
CA ALA A 45 -2.05 5.72 -1.00
C ALA A 45 -1.97 4.67 0.12
N LYS A 46 -3.09 4.33 0.76
CA LYS A 46 -3.18 3.29 1.80
C LYS A 46 -2.76 1.90 1.30
N ILE A 47 -3.10 1.56 0.06
CA ILE A 47 -2.65 0.30 -0.57
C ILE A 47 -1.13 0.33 -0.78
N LYS A 48 -0.61 1.42 -1.36
CA LYS A 48 0.83 1.58 -1.64
C LYS A 48 1.67 1.55 -0.36
N ILE A 49 1.26 2.26 0.70
CA ILE A 49 1.97 2.27 1.98
C ILE A 49 2.08 0.84 2.54
N ARG A 50 0.97 0.07 2.54
CA ARG A 50 0.99 -1.33 3.00
C ARG A 50 1.83 -2.24 2.12
N ALA A 51 1.76 -2.07 0.81
CA ALA A 51 2.47 -2.93 -0.15
C ALA A 51 3.98 -2.71 -0.13
N PHE A 52 4.44 -1.49 0.18
CA PHE A 52 5.83 -1.09 0.03
C PHE A 52 6.61 -0.89 1.33
N ASP A 53 6.01 -1.14 2.50
CA ASP A 53 6.64 -0.96 3.82
C ASP A 53 8.00 -1.70 3.94
N THR A 54 8.16 -2.84 3.27
CA THR A 54 9.39 -3.66 3.32
C THR A 54 10.38 -3.40 2.17
N LEU A 55 9.91 -3.10 0.97
CA LEU A 55 10.76 -2.93 -0.22
C LEU A 55 11.32 -1.51 -0.37
N GLY A 56 10.56 -0.51 0.07
CA GLY A 56 10.88 0.90 -0.11
C GLY A 56 9.65 1.73 0.21
N PRO A 57 9.58 2.40 1.37
CA PRO A 57 8.34 3.04 1.83
C PRO A 57 7.82 4.05 0.81
N ALA A 58 6.49 4.12 0.71
CA ALA A 58 5.82 5.13 -0.10
C ALA A 58 6.22 6.54 0.35
N PHE A 59 6.22 7.51 -0.56
CA PHE A 59 6.61 8.88 -0.23
C PHE A 59 5.63 9.91 -0.79
N VAL A 60 5.54 11.02 -0.07
CA VAL A 60 4.74 12.20 -0.41
C VAL A 60 5.64 13.42 -0.41
N GLU A 61 5.31 14.38 -1.27
CA GLU A 61 5.86 15.72 -1.19
C GLU A 61 5.01 16.56 -0.23
N PHE A 62 5.59 16.92 0.91
CA PHE A 62 4.94 17.68 1.97
C PHE A 62 5.83 18.87 2.34
N ASN A 63 5.32 20.10 2.26
CA ASN A 63 6.08 21.33 2.48
C ASN A 63 7.39 21.41 1.67
N ASN A 64 7.33 21.11 0.36
CA ASN A 64 8.48 21.09 -0.56
C ASN A 64 9.60 20.13 -0.15
N ARG A 65 9.30 19.11 0.67
CA ARG A 65 10.24 18.08 1.10
C ARG A 65 9.65 16.70 0.87
N ILE A 66 10.52 15.72 0.62
CA ILE A 66 10.11 14.34 0.50
C ILE A 66 9.94 13.75 1.90
N LEU A 67 8.75 13.22 2.18
CA LEU A 67 8.41 12.53 3.40
C LEU A 67 8.03 11.09 3.08
N LYS A 68 8.80 10.12 3.59
CA LYS A 68 8.47 8.71 3.44
C LYS A 68 7.49 8.28 4.53
N ILE A 69 6.47 7.53 4.17
CA ILE A 69 5.41 7.06 5.06
C ILE A 69 5.51 5.54 5.20
N HIS A 70 5.64 5.06 6.44
CA HIS A 70 5.70 3.63 6.76
C HIS A 70 4.34 3.10 7.19
N THR A 71 3.61 3.86 8.02
CA THR A 71 2.32 3.44 8.57
C THR A 71 1.34 4.60 8.64
N TYR A 72 0.05 4.27 8.65
CA TYR A 72 -1.06 5.22 8.78
C TYR A 72 -2.10 4.70 9.78
N SER A 73 -2.97 5.61 10.22
CA SER A 73 -4.15 5.34 11.03
C SER A 73 -5.41 5.45 10.16
N ASP A 74 -6.39 4.59 10.41
CA ASP A 74 -7.74 4.74 9.85
C ASP A 74 -8.62 5.68 10.68
N GLN A 75 -8.23 5.96 11.93
CA GLN A 75 -8.89 6.94 12.77
C GLN A 75 -8.40 8.34 12.43
N GLU A 76 -9.35 9.28 12.39
CA GLU A 76 -9.04 10.69 12.24
C GLU A 76 -8.10 11.15 13.37
N ASN A 77 -7.06 11.89 12.98
CA ASN A 77 -6.12 12.48 13.92
C ASN A 77 -5.92 13.96 13.57
N LYS A 78 -5.48 14.77 14.55
CA LYS A 78 -5.15 16.19 14.38
C LYS A 78 -4.05 16.44 13.35
N SER A 79 -3.21 15.44 13.13
CA SER A 79 -2.08 15.49 12.22
C SER A 79 -2.38 14.72 10.94
N SER A 80 -2.58 15.43 9.83
CA SER A 80 -2.95 14.84 8.54
C SER A 80 -2.14 15.41 7.37
N ILE A 81 -2.15 14.68 6.26
CA ILE A 81 -1.64 15.11 4.95
C ILE A 81 -2.81 15.12 3.98
N GLU A 82 -3.01 16.23 3.29
CA GLU A 82 -4.04 16.35 2.24
C GLU A 82 -3.57 15.66 0.96
N LEU A 83 -4.44 14.80 0.44
CA LEU A 83 -4.30 14.12 -0.85
C LEU A 83 -5.45 14.56 -1.78
N THR A 84 -5.53 13.99 -2.97
CA THR A 84 -6.45 14.46 -4.02
C THR A 84 -7.94 14.38 -3.66
N ASP A 85 -8.34 13.43 -2.81
CA ASP A 85 -9.73 13.13 -2.46
C ASP A 85 -10.00 13.11 -0.95
N GLY A 86 -9.03 13.51 -0.12
CA GLY A 86 -9.22 13.55 1.33
C GLY A 86 -7.92 13.57 2.14
N LEU A 87 -8.04 13.21 3.42
CA LEU A 87 -6.94 13.26 4.38
C LEU A 87 -6.35 11.88 4.63
N LEU A 88 -5.02 11.81 4.64
CA LEU A 88 -4.25 10.69 5.15
C LEU A 88 -3.76 11.03 6.57
N TYR A 89 -3.76 10.06 7.48
CA TYR A 89 -3.27 10.21 8.85
C TYR A 89 -2.01 9.35 9.06
N PRO A 90 -0.80 9.86 8.75
CA PRO A 90 0.43 9.10 8.93
C PRO A 90 0.76 8.92 10.41
N VAL A 91 1.31 7.74 10.76
CA VAL A 91 1.75 7.45 12.15
C VAL A 91 3.27 7.46 12.24
N LYS A 92 3.96 6.67 11.40
CA LYS A 92 5.43 6.65 11.31
C LYS A 92 5.91 7.16 9.96
N VAL A 93 6.87 8.07 10.00
CA VAL A 93 7.43 8.73 8.83
C VAL A 93 8.96 8.82 8.90
N THR A 94 9.61 8.93 7.75
CA THR A 94 11.04 9.29 7.65
C THR A 94 11.16 10.55 6.80
N PRO A 95 11.49 11.69 7.42
CA PRO A 95 11.83 12.91 6.70
C PRO A 95 13.16 12.76 5.97
N GLU A 96 13.36 13.53 4.91
CA GLU A 96 14.64 13.60 4.20
C GLU A 96 15.81 13.93 5.15
N GLY A 97 16.88 13.14 5.07
CA GLY A 97 18.09 13.31 5.90
C GLY A 97 17.94 13.02 7.39
N LYS A 98 16.77 12.55 7.86
CA LYS A 98 16.50 12.24 9.27
C LYS A 98 16.14 10.77 9.48
N ARG A 99 16.18 10.33 10.75
CA ARG A 99 15.73 9.00 11.17
C ARG A 99 14.20 8.92 11.18
N THR A 100 13.67 7.70 11.13
CA THR A 100 12.24 7.42 11.28
C THR A 100 11.73 7.91 12.64
N MET A 101 10.57 8.56 12.64
CA MET A 101 9.93 9.14 13.82
C MET A 101 8.41 9.12 13.70
N ILE A 102 7.73 9.48 14.78
CA ILE A 102 6.28 9.67 14.79
C ILE A 102 5.95 10.94 14.02
N PHE A 103 4.86 10.93 13.25
CA PHE A 103 4.47 12.08 12.41
C PHE A 103 4.21 13.35 13.23
N GLU A 104 3.65 13.23 14.43
CA GLU A 104 3.46 14.36 15.34
C GLU A 104 4.77 15.02 15.77
N ASP A 105 5.82 14.24 16.04
CA ASP A 105 7.14 14.76 16.40
C ASP A 105 7.78 15.51 15.23
N TYR A 106 7.59 14.99 14.02
CA TYR A 106 8.00 15.68 12.81
C TYR A 106 7.31 17.04 12.66
N LEU A 107 5.99 17.11 12.84
CA LEU A 107 5.24 18.36 12.78
C LEU A 107 5.65 19.36 13.87
N ARG A 108 5.98 18.88 15.08
CA ARG A 108 6.49 19.72 16.17
C ARG A 108 7.83 20.37 15.80
N GLY A 109 8.71 19.62 15.13
CA GLY A 109 10.01 20.14 14.68
C GLY A 109 9.98 21.04 13.43
N LEU A 110 8.79 21.30 12.87
CA LEU A 110 8.57 22.26 11.79
C LEU A 110 8.09 23.63 12.28
N LYS A 111 7.58 23.70 13.52
CA LYS A 111 7.23 24.97 14.19
C LYS A 111 8.49 25.64 14.72
#